data_AF-A0A8H4UYR8-F1
#
_entry.id   AF-A0A8H4UYR8-F1
#
_cell.length_a   1.000
_cell.length_b   1.000
_cell.length_c   1.000
_cell.angle_alpha   90.00
_cell.angle_beta   90.00
_cell.angle_gamma   90.00
#
_symmetry.space_group_name_H-M   'P 1'
#
loop_
_entity.id
_entity.type
_entity.pdbx_description
1 polymer ?
#
loop_
_entity_poly.entity_id
_entity_poly.type
_entity_poly.pdbx_seq_one_letter_code
_entity_poly.pdbx_strand_id
1 'polypeptide(L)'
;VVRWIGAKRHIIAYADDNKNIYNLSTTQPDTNFAAAPSATYTTRGSKSAMLGVFQDFCPMIQRMLNHVPEGEVCEWKLRVHAPLPTWVHKTVALVGDACHPTLPHLAQGAAQAIEDAAAIAASLSRLPDTQPSTINKALRVYEKIRKDRAYALVEMAAASGRTLHLGDGAAKEERDKQFAALKQGNGKVPDKWADADVQKLIYGFDTTKETLENFDNIFNGLEEQVINGVNGH
;
A
#
# COMPACT_ATOMS: atom_id res chain seq x y z
N VAL A 1 -0.95 12.65 -12.88
CA VAL A 1 -1.02 12.89 -11.42
C VAL A 1 -0.10 14.06 -11.08
N VAL A 2 -0.52 14.96 -10.19
CA VAL A 2 0.32 16.05 -9.67
C VAL A 2 0.39 15.92 -8.16
N ARG A 3 1.59 16.14 -7.60
CA ARG A 3 1.85 16.10 -6.15
C ARG A 3 2.40 17.44 -5.68
N TRP A 4 1.82 18.01 -4.63
CA TRP A 4 2.34 19.18 -3.93
C TRP A 4 2.80 18.77 -2.54
N ILE A 5 4.06 19.03 -2.23
CA ILE A 5 4.68 18.60 -0.97
C ILE A 5 5.00 19.84 -0.13
N GLY A 6 4.55 19.83 1.12
CA GLY A 6 4.86 20.83 2.13
C GLY A 6 5.43 20.18 3.39
N ALA A 7 5.73 20.99 4.41
CA ALA A 7 6.23 20.46 5.68
C ALA A 7 5.20 19.52 6.32
N LYS A 8 5.58 18.24 6.47
CA LYS A 8 4.77 17.14 7.03
C LYS A 8 3.43 16.86 6.34
N ARG A 9 3.16 17.49 5.19
CA ARG A 9 1.84 17.49 4.54
C ARG A 9 2.03 17.36 3.03
N HIS A 10 1.09 16.71 2.35
CA HIS A 10 1.09 16.73 0.89
C HIS A 10 -0.31 16.57 0.32
N ILE A 11 -0.45 16.94 -0.95
CA ILE A 11 -1.65 16.78 -1.76
C ILE A 11 -1.29 16.01 -3.01
N ILE A 12 -2.14 15.06 -3.39
CA ILE A 12 -2.14 14.40 -4.69
C ILE A 12 -3.43 14.77 -5.39
N ALA A 13 -3.34 15.14 -6.67
CA ALA A 13 -4.51 15.36 -7.49
C ALA A 13 -4.35 14.78 -8.90
N TYR A 14 -5.46 14.32 -9.46
CA TYR A 14 -5.51 13.82 -10.82
C TYR A 14 -6.93 13.88 -11.38
N ALA A 15 -7.01 14.08 -12.69
CA ALA A 15 -8.25 13.92 -13.43
C ALA A 15 -8.53 12.43 -13.63
N ASP A 16 -9.81 12.07 -13.53
CA ASP A 16 -10.35 10.74 -13.78
C ASP A 16 -11.59 10.88 -14.69
N ASP A 17 -12.11 9.76 -15.18
CA ASP A 17 -13.31 9.68 -16.02
C ASP A 17 -13.30 10.72 -17.16
N ASN A 18 -12.30 10.64 -18.05
CA ASN A 18 -12.13 11.58 -19.16
C ASN A 18 -12.13 13.07 -18.76
N LYS A 19 -11.66 13.39 -17.55
CA LYS A 19 -11.61 14.74 -16.95
C LYS A 19 -12.97 15.26 -16.44
N ASN A 20 -13.97 14.39 -16.30
CA ASN A 20 -15.23 14.75 -15.64
C ASN A 20 -15.12 14.70 -14.12
N ILE A 21 -14.18 13.92 -13.59
CA ILE A 21 -13.92 13.81 -12.15
C ILE A 21 -12.52 14.32 -11.87
N TYR A 22 -12.35 15.05 -10.77
CA TYR A 22 -11.04 15.47 -10.31
C TYR A 22 -10.84 15.01 -8.87
N ASN A 23 -10.03 13.97 -8.70
CA ASN A 23 -9.78 13.39 -7.39
C ASN A 23 -8.73 14.21 -6.63
N LEU A 24 -9.00 14.46 -5.34
CA LEU A 24 -8.11 15.15 -4.42
C LEU A 24 -7.88 14.25 -3.21
N SER A 25 -6.61 13.94 -2.93
CA SER A 25 -6.20 13.27 -1.70
C SER A 25 -5.21 14.15 -0.96
N THR A 26 -5.49 14.40 0.31
CA THR A 26 -4.63 15.17 1.20
C THR A 26 -4.09 14.26 2.29
N THR A 27 -2.89 14.55 2.80
CA THR A 27 -2.33 13.83 3.95
C THR A 27 -1.65 14.83 4.87
N GLN A 28 -1.89 14.65 6.15
CA GLN A 28 -1.44 15.51 7.24
C GLN A 28 -1.17 14.67 8.49
N PRO A 29 -0.39 15.17 9.46
CA PRO A 29 -0.28 14.53 10.77
C PRO A 29 -1.65 14.46 11.45
N ASP A 30 -1.94 13.33 12.09
CA ASP A 30 -3.15 13.20 12.90
C ASP A 30 -3.02 14.04 14.18
N THR A 31 -3.84 15.08 14.31
CA THR A 31 -3.97 15.89 15.53
C THR A 31 -5.24 15.56 16.31
N ASN A 32 -6.13 14.75 15.72
CA ASN A 32 -7.39 14.31 16.29
C ASN A 32 -7.17 12.89 16.83
N PHE A 33 -6.48 12.79 17.98
CA PHE A 33 -6.40 11.55 18.75
C PHE A 33 -7.80 11.14 19.23
N ALA A 34 -8.60 10.53 18.36
CA ALA A 34 -9.84 9.88 18.77
C ALA A 34 -9.46 8.76 19.74
N ALA A 35 -9.87 8.92 20.99
CA ALA A 35 -9.53 8.07 22.14
C ALA A 35 -10.15 6.65 22.09
N ALA A 36 -10.61 6.18 20.92
CA ALA A 36 -11.09 4.82 20.74
C ALA A 36 -10.93 4.38 19.28
N PRO A 37 -10.61 3.10 19.03
CA PRO A 37 -10.73 2.52 17.69
C PRO A 37 -12.23 2.47 17.33
N SER A 38 -12.72 3.52 16.67
CA SER A 38 -13.92 3.39 15.85
C SER A 38 -13.66 2.31 14.80
N ALA A 39 -14.59 1.37 14.65
CA ALA A 39 -14.55 0.37 13.57
C ALA A 39 -14.72 1.00 12.18
N THR A 40 -15.10 2.29 12.12
CA THR A 40 -15.24 3.05 10.89
C THR A 40 -13.92 3.73 10.55
N TYR A 41 -13.23 3.21 9.54
CA TYR A 41 -11.98 3.76 9.00
C TYR A 41 -12.16 5.11 8.27
N THR A 42 -13.41 5.48 7.99
CA THR A 42 -13.81 6.72 7.32
C THR A 42 -14.69 7.55 8.25
N THR A 43 -14.30 8.81 8.48
CA THR A 43 -15.13 9.79 9.18
C THR A 43 -15.38 10.98 8.26
N ARG A 44 -16.50 11.68 8.48
CA ARG A 44 -16.75 12.96 7.80
C ARG A 44 -15.87 14.02 8.44
N GLY A 45 -14.94 14.57 7.66
CA GLY A 45 -14.05 15.65 8.06
C GLY A 45 -14.71 17.03 7.90
N SER A 46 -14.02 18.06 8.38
CA SER A 46 -14.44 19.45 8.23
C SER A 46 -13.66 20.14 7.10
N LYS A 47 -14.38 20.78 6.18
CA LYS A 47 -13.76 21.57 5.10
C LYS A 47 -12.99 22.77 5.64
N SER A 48 -13.50 23.45 6.66
CA SER A 48 -12.79 24.57 7.28
C SER A 48 -11.51 24.11 7.98
N ALA A 49 -11.53 22.94 8.62
CA ALA A 49 -10.33 22.33 9.19
C ALA A 49 -9.31 21.96 8.11
N MET A 50 -9.74 21.32 7.02
CA MET A 50 -8.88 21.01 5.86
C MET A 50 -8.24 22.27 5.28
N LEU A 51 -9.02 23.34 5.04
CA LEU A 51 -8.49 24.61 4.54
C LEU A 51 -7.47 25.22 5.52
N GLY A 52 -7.74 25.17 6.82
CA GLY A 52 -6.80 25.62 7.85
C GLY A 52 -5.49 24.84 7.85
N VAL A 53 -5.54 23.51 7.66
CA VAL A 53 -4.34 22.68 7.58
C VAL A 53 -3.50 23.01 6.35
N PHE A 54 -4.09 23.44 5.25
CA PHE A 54 -3.35 23.73 4.02
C PHE A 54 -3.22 25.23 3.72
N GLN A 55 -3.53 26.13 4.66
CA GLN A 55 -3.62 27.58 4.42
C GLN A 55 -2.34 28.23 3.85
N ASP A 56 -1.18 27.65 4.14
CA ASP A 56 0.15 28.09 3.67
C ASP A 56 0.51 27.57 2.26
N PHE A 57 -0.31 26.71 1.67
CA PHE A 57 -0.13 26.26 0.29
C PHE A 57 -0.59 27.33 -0.70
N CYS A 58 -0.01 27.31 -1.91
CA CYS A 58 -0.19 28.37 -2.90
C CYS A 58 -1.66 28.62 -3.29
N PRO A 59 -2.01 29.81 -3.82
CA PRO A 59 -3.41 30.19 -4.10
C PRO A 59 -4.18 29.21 -5.00
N MET A 60 -3.50 28.48 -5.87
CA MET A 60 -4.11 27.44 -6.69
C MET A 60 -4.68 26.29 -5.85
N ILE A 61 -3.94 25.84 -4.84
CA ILE A 61 -4.38 24.79 -3.92
C ILE A 61 -5.57 25.27 -3.10
N GLN A 62 -5.55 26.52 -2.62
CA GLN A 62 -6.69 27.10 -1.91
C GLN A 62 -7.96 27.06 -2.78
N ARG A 63 -7.86 27.44 -4.07
CA ARG A 63 -8.99 27.37 -5.00
C ARG A 63 -9.47 25.93 -5.20
N MET A 64 -8.56 24.97 -5.39
CA MET A 64 -8.90 23.56 -5.57
C MET A 64 -9.63 22.97 -4.36
N LEU A 65 -9.11 23.19 -3.14
CA LEU A 65 -9.74 22.70 -1.91
C LEU A 65 -11.11 23.35 -1.65
N ASN A 66 -11.29 24.61 -2.08
CA ASN A 66 -12.58 25.30 -1.96
C ASN A 66 -13.69 24.71 -2.86
N HIS A 67 -13.35 23.97 -3.92
CA HIS A 67 -14.33 23.29 -4.77
C HIS A 67 -14.93 22.04 -4.12
N VAL A 68 -14.32 21.50 -3.06
CA VAL A 68 -14.90 20.37 -2.31
C VAL A 68 -16.22 20.84 -1.67
N PRO A 69 -17.36 20.18 -1.91
CA PRO A 69 -18.63 20.58 -1.30
C PRO A 69 -18.60 20.46 0.22
N GLU A 70 -19.44 21.24 0.91
CA GLU A 70 -19.58 21.12 2.36
C GLU A 70 -20.07 19.73 2.75
N GLY A 71 -19.46 19.14 3.77
CA GLY A 71 -19.78 17.79 4.24
C GLY A 71 -19.25 16.64 3.38
N GLU A 72 -18.60 16.91 2.23
CA GLU A 72 -18.02 15.89 1.35
C GLU A 72 -16.52 15.63 1.63
N VAL A 73 -15.99 16.14 2.74
CA VAL A 73 -14.64 15.80 3.18
C VAL A 73 -14.67 14.44 3.86
N CYS A 74 -14.04 13.45 3.24
CA CYS A 74 -13.78 12.14 3.85
C CYS A 74 -12.40 12.14 4.50
N GLU A 75 -12.34 11.74 5.77
CA GLU A 75 -11.10 11.61 6.53
C GLU A 75 -10.84 10.14 6.86
N TRP A 76 -9.63 9.68 6.56
CA TRP A 76 -9.20 8.31 6.78
C TRP A 76 -7.96 8.26 7.65
N LYS A 77 -7.96 7.38 8.65
CA LYS A 77 -6.77 7.15 9.48
C LYS A 77 -5.83 6.17 8.80
N LEU A 78 -4.63 6.63 8.51
CA LEU A 78 -3.55 5.80 7.99
C LEU A 78 -2.89 5.03 9.12
N ARG A 79 -2.96 3.69 9.07
CA ARG A 79 -2.39 2.78 10.06
C ARG A 79 -1.42 1.82 9.39
N VAL A 80 -0.41 1.40 10.14
CA VAL A 80 0.52 0.33 9.76
C VAL A 80 0.33 -0.82 10.74
N HIS A 81 0.33 -2.04 10.23
CA HIS A 81 0.21 -3.26 11.05
C HIS A 81 1.52 -4.03 11.02
N ALA A 82 1.81 -4.74 12.12
CA ALA A 82 2.94 -5.66 12.17
C ALA A 82 2.68 -6.86 11.23
N PRO A 83 3.73 -7.43 10.60
CA PRO A 83 3.62 -8.65 9.81
C PRO A 83 2.95 -9.79 10.58
N LEU A 84 2.05 -10.52 9.91
CA LEU A 84 1.42 -11.71 10.49
C LEU A 84 2.40 -12.89 10.47
N PRO A 85 2.42 -13.73 11.52
CA PRO A 85 3.29 -14.90 11.57
C PRO A 85 2.95 -15.94 10.50
N THR A 86 1.66 -16.07 10.14
CA THR A 86 1.18 -16.92 9.03
C THR A 86 0.00 -16.25 8.32
N TRP A 87 -0.16 -16.51 7.03
CA TRP A 87 -1.32 -16.15 6.22
C TRP A 87 -2.25 -17.35 5.98
N VAL A 88 -1.81 -18.55 6.35
CA VAL A 88 -2.52 -19.81 6.05
C VAL A 88 -2.80 -20.56 7.35
N HIS A 89 -4.03 -21.05 7.46
CA HIS A 89 -4.43 -21.98 8.50
C HIS A 89 -5.31 -23.08 7.89
N LYS A 90 -4.84 -24.33 7.91
CA LYS A 90 -5.50 -25.47 7.25
C LYS A 90 -5.80 -25.14 5.78
N THR A 91 -7.06 -25.13 5.37
CA THR A 91 -7.50 -24.84 4.00
C THR A 91 -7.97 -23.40 3.82
N VAL A 92 -7.63 -22.50 4.75
CA VAL A 92 -7.99 -21.08 4.72
C VAL A 92 -6.74 -20.24 4.52
N ALA A 93 -6.82 -19.27 3.61
CA ALA A 93 -5.77 -18.28 3.35
C ALA A 93 -6.33 -16.85 3.49
N LEU A 94 -5.53 -15.97 4.09
CA LEU A 94 -5.75 -14.52 4.10
C LEU A 94 -5.13 -13.91 2.84
N VAL A 95 -5.75 -12.86 2.29
CA VAL A 95 -5.28 -12.12 1.11
C VAL A 95 -5.51 -10.62 1.28
N GLY A 96 -4.78 -9.80 0.53
CA GLY A 96 -4.96 -8.34 0.53
C GLY A 96 -4.74 -7.71 1.90
N ASP A 97 -5.54 -6.69 2.22
CA ASP A 97 -5.46 -5.93 3.48
C ASP A 97 -5.65 -6.79 4.74
N ALA A 98 -6.20 -8.01 4.64
CA ALA A 98 -6.26 -8.93 5.77
C ALA A 98 -4.87 -9.44 6.22
N CYS A 99 -3.86 -9.37 5.35
CA CYS A 99 -2.51 -9.86 5.63
C CYS A 99 -1.38 -8.84 5.41
N HIS A 100 -1.56 -7.86 4.50
CA HIS A 100 -0.57 -6.84 4.19
C HIS A 100 -1.18 -5.43 3.95
N PRO A 101 -1.94 -4.88 4.92
CA PRO A 101 -2.49 -3.54 4.77
C PRO A 101 -1.37 -2.51 4.57
N THR A 102 -1.50 -1.64 3.57
CA THR A 102 -0.43 -0.75 3.10
C THR A 102 -0.83 0.72 3.09
N LEU A 103 0.15 1.61 3.24
CA LEU A 103 -0.07 3.04 3.05
C LEU A 103 -0.26 3.37 1.56
N PRO A 104 -1.07 4.38 1.21
CA PRO A 104 -1.43 4.67 -0.19
C PRO A 104 -0.28 5.30 -1.00
N HIS A 105 0.94 5.36 -0.48
CA HIS A 105 2.04 6.12 -1.06
C HIS A 105 2.71 5.48 -2.28
N LEU A 106 2.41 4.21 -2.57
CA LEU A 106 2.85 3.51 -3.79
C LEU A 106 1.70 3.04 -4.69
N ALA A 107 0.43 3.25 -4.29
CA ALA A 107 -0.74 2.74 -4.99
C ALA A 107 -0.68 1.22 -5.28
N GLN A 108 -0.17 0.43 -4.32
CA GLN A 108 0.08 -1.01 -4.50
C GLN A 108 -0.89 -1.94 -3.75
N GLY A 109 -1.76 -1.44 -2.86
CA GLY A 109 -2.63 -2.34 -2.06
C GLY A 109 -3.49 -3.27 -2.91
N ALA A 110 -4.28 -2.71 -3.83
CA ALA A 110 -5.13 -3.50 -4.72
C ALA A 110 -4.33 -4.38 -5.69
N ALA A 111 -3.21 -3.88 -6.23
CA ALA A 111 -2.34 -4.64 -7.12
C ALA A 111 -1.75 -5.87 -6.40
N GLN A 112 -1.32 -5.72 -5.15
CA GLN A 112 -0.83 -6.82 -4.32
C GLN A 112 -1.92 -7.85 -4.03
N ALA A 113 -3.16 -7.44 -3.77
CA ALA A 113 -4.28 -8.36 -3.59
C ALA A 113 -4.57 -9.17 -4.88
N ILE A 114 -4.43 -8.55 -6.05
CA ILE A 114 -4.52 -9.25 -7.34
C ILE A 114 -3.35 -10.23 -7.52
N GLU A 115 -2.13 -9.85 -7.14
CA GLU A 115 -0.98 -10.76 -7.14
C GLU A 115 -1.23 -11.98 -6.23
N ASP A 116 -1.85 -11.79 -5.06
CA ASP A 116 -2.22 -12.90 -4.16
C ASP A 116 -3.20 -13.87 -4.82
N ALA A 117 -4.25 -13.34 -5.46
CA ALA A 117 -5.24 -14.14 -6.15
C ALA A 117 -4.60 -14.97 -7.29
N ALA A 118 -3.70 -14.36 -8.06
CA ALA A 118 -2.96 -15.02 -9.12
C ALA A 118 -2.02 -16.12 -8.59
N ALA A 119 -1.28 -15.87 -7.50
CA ALA A 119 -0.41 -16.86 -6.88
C ALA A 119 -1.20 -18.04 -6.26
N ILE A 120 -2.36 -17.79 -5.64
CA ILE A 120 -3.26 -18.84 -5.17
C ILE A 120 -3.77 -19.67 -6.34
N ALA A 121 -4.28 -19.03 -7.40
CA ALA A 121 -4.78 -19.74 -8.58
C ALA A 121 -3.70 -20.60 -9.24
N ALA A 122 -2.49 -20.06 -9.41
CA ALA A 122 -1.34 -20.78 -9.95
C ALA A 122 -0.96 -21.99 -9.07
N SER A 123 -0.89 -21.80 -7.75
CA SER A 123 -0.57 -22.89 -6.81
C SER A 123 -1.63 -24.00 -6.85
N LEU A 124 -2.92 -23.63 -6.84
CA LEU A 124 -4.02 -24.60 -6.85
C LEU A 124 -4.11 -25.35 -8.20
N SER A 125 -3.71 -24.73 -9.31
CA SER A 125 -3.71 -25.37 -10.64
C SER A 125 -2.76 -26.57 -10.77
N ARG A 126 -1.79 -26.69 -9.85
CA ARG A 126 -0.76 -27.73 -9.84
C ARG A 126 -1.02 -28.82 -8.80
N LEU A 127 -2.19 -28.80 -8.16
CA LEU A 127 -2.54 -29.79 -7.13
C LEU A 127 -2.55 -31.22 -7.68
N PRO A 128 -1.89 -32.18 -7.01
CA PRO A 128 -1.98 -33.60 -7.38
C PRO A 128 -3.33 -34.22 -7.00
N ASP A 129 -3.99 -33.68 -5.98
CA ASP A 129 -5.31 -34.10 -5.49
C ASP A 129 -5.99 -32.97 -4.71
N THR A 130 -7.22 -33.22 -4.25
CA THR A 130 -8.04 -32.26 -3.51
C THR A 130 -8.09 -32.53 -2.00
N GLN A 131 -7.14 -33.30 -1.46
CA GLN A 131 -7.11 -33.57 -0.02
C GLN A 131 -6.76 -32.29 0.77
N PRO A 132 -7.33 -32.11 1.98
CA PRO A 132 -7.06 -30.92 2.79
C PRO A 132 -5.57 -30.66 3.08
N SER A 133 -4.76 -31.72 3.23
CA SER A 133 -3.31 -31.62 3.42
C SER A 133 -2.62 -31.04 2.18
N THR A 134 -2.99 -31.52 0.99
CA THR A 134 -2.48 -31.06 -0.30
C THR A 134 -2.86 -29.60 -0.57
N ILE A 135 -4.12 -29.24 -0.28
CA ILE A 135 -4.60 -27.84 -0.37
C ILE A 135 -3.80 -26.94 0.60
N ASN A 136 -3.60 -27.37 1.85
CA ASN A 136 -2.79 -26.61 2.80
C ASN A 136 -1.37 -26.36 2.29
N LYS A 137 -0.71 -27.38 1.73
CA LYS A 137 0.63 -27.22 1.13
C LYS A 137 0.64 -26.24 -0.02
N ALA A 138 -0.34 -26.29 -0.93
CA ALA A 138 -0.45 -25.33 -2.04
C ALA A 138 -0.69 -23.90 -1.55
N LEU A 139 -1.53 -23.69 -0.53
CA LEU A 139 -1.70 -22.37 0.09
C LEU A 139 -0.41 -21.87 0.76
N ARG A 140 0.39 -22.75 1.36
CA ARG A 140 1.71 -22.40 1.90
C ARG A 140 2.73 -22.06 0.81
N VAL A 141 2.60 -22.61 -0.40
CA VAL A 141 3.38 -22.15 -1.57
C VAL A 141 3.03 -20.71 -1.88
N TYR A 142 1.73 -20.37 -1.97
CA TYR A 142 1.27 -18.98 -2.13
C TYR A 142 1.91 -18.05 -1.08
N GLU A 143 1.82 -18.42 0.20
CA GLU A 143 2.41 -17.60 1.28
C GLU A 143 3.91 -17.40 1.07
N LYS A 144 4.66 -18.46 0.75
CA LYS A 144 6.11 -18.38 0.55
C LYS A 144 6.51 -17.48 -0.61
N ILE A 145 5.74 -17.45 -1.69
CA ILE A 145 6.01 -16.57 -2.85
C ILE A 145 5.65 -15.11 -2.54
N ARG A 146 4.55 -14.89 -1.81
CA ARG A 146 3.95 -13.55 -1.70
C ARG A 146 4.41 -12.76 -0.49
N LYS A 147 4.68 -13.42 0.64
CA LYS A 147 4.82 -12.75 1.94
C LYS A 147 5.96 -11.74 2.00
N ASP A 148 7.17 -12.16 1.62
CA ASP A 148 8.34 -11.29 1.68
C ASP A 148 8.21 -10.11 0.70
N ARG A 149 7.68 -10.37 -0.51
CA ARG A 149 7.43 -9.33 -1.50
C ARG A 149 6.39 -8.32 -1.02
N ALA A 150 5.25 -8.78 -0.52
CA ALA A 150 4.19 -7.91 -0.04
C ALA A 150 4.68 -7.02 1.11
N TYR A 151 5.41 -7.58 2.07
CA TYR A 151 5.96 -6.79 3.18
C TYR A 151 7.05 -5.82 2.74
N ALA A 152 7.93 -6.19 1.81
CA ALA A 152 8.88 -5.26 1.23
C ALA A 152 8.19 -4.04 0.59
N LEU A 153 7.04 -4.24 -0.07
CA LEU A 153 6.26 -3.17 -0.68
C LEU A 153 5.50 -2.33 0.36
N VAL A 154 4.97 -2.95 1.43
CA VAL A 154 4.39 -2.23 2.58
C VAL A 154 5.43 -1.34 3.25
N GLU A 155 6.62 -1.86 3.52
CA GLU A 155 7.73 -1.10 4.10
C GLU A 155 8.19 0.04 3.19
N MET A 156 8.27 -0.24 1.88
CA MET A 156 8.62 0.78 0.90
C MET A 156 7.57 1.90 0.87
N ALA A 157 6.28 1.59 0.92
CA ALA A 157 5.22 2.59 1.00
C ALA A 157 5.32 3.44 2.28
N ALA A 158 5.63 2.82 3.42
CA ALA A 158 5.87 3.54 4.67
C ALA A 158 7.10 4.46 4.59
N ALA A 159 8.19 4.01 3.97
CA ALA A 159 9.39 4.81 3.76
C ALA A 159 9.16 5.99 2.81
N SER A 160 8.36 5.79 1.75
CA SER A 160 7.95 6.86 0.84
C SER A 160 7.15 7.93 1.59
N GLY A 161 6.20 7.54 2.44
CA GLY A 161 5.46 8.47 3.31
C GLY A 161 6.39 9.34 4.16
N ARG A 162 7.34 8.72 4.88
CA ARG A 162 8.32 9.45 5.70
C ARG A 162 9.16 10.46 4.91
N THR A 163 9.54 10.10 3.68
CA THR A 163 10.34 10.98 2.80
C THR A 163 9.52 12.16 2.25
N LEU A 164 8.23 11.92 1.97
CA LEU A 164 7.31 12.96 1.52
C LEU A 164 6.98 13.94 2.65
N HIS A 165 6.84 13.46 3.88
CA HIS A 165 6.35 14.23 5.03
C HIS A 165 7.44 14.71 5.98
N LEU A 166 8.62 15.03 5.44
CA LEU A 166 9.68 15.66 6.23
C LEU A 166 9.22 17.01 6.80
N GLY A 167 9.59 17.27 8.06
CA GLY A 167 9.47 18.59 8.68
C GLY A 167 10.65 19.50 8.32
N ASP A 168 10.74 20.65 8.95
CA ASP A 168 11.87 21.55 8.75
C ASP A 168 13.20 20.92 9.18
N GLY A 169 14.29 21.38 8.55
CA GLY A 169 15.67 20.95 8.83
C GLY A 169 16.38 20.31 7.64
N ALA A 170 17.60 19.85 7.90
CA ALA A 170 18.55 19.41 6.87
C ALA A 170 18.02 18.30 5.95
N ALA A 171 17.20 17.37 6.48
CA ALA A 171 16.62 16.30 5.67
C ALA A 171 15.65 16.84 4.59
N LYS A 172 14.83 17.84 4.93
CA LYS A 172 13.95 18.52 3.96
C LYS A 172 14.78 19.30 2.95
N GLU A 173 15.79 20.04 3.40
CA GLU A 173 16.68 20.80 2.52
C GLU A 173 17.37 19.90 1.49
N GLU A 174 17.86 18.75 1.93
CA GLU A 174 18.49 17.77 1.04
C GLU A 174 17.50 17.20 0.02
N ARG A 175 16.30 16.81 0.46
CA ARG A 175 15.23 16.38 -0.43
C ARG A 175 14.87 17.46 -1.45
N ASP A 176 14.73 18.71 -1.02
CA ASP A 176 14.37 19.84 -1.89
C ASP A 176 15.48 20.11 -2.92
N LYS A 177 16.77 19.97 -2.54
CA LYS A 177 17.91 20.02 -3.47
C LYS A 177 17.83 18.90 -4.53
N GLN A 178 17.47 17.68 -4.13
CA GLN A 178 17.33 16.57 -5.07
C GLN A 178 16.20 16.81 -6.08
N PHE A 179 15.04 17.34 -5.65
CA PHE A 179 13.97 17.72 -6.59
C PHE A 179 14.39 18.87 -7.52
N ALA A 180 15.16 19.84 -7.02
CA ALA A 180 15.67 20.94 -7.85
C ALA A 180 16.67 20.43 -8.91
N ALA A 181 17.55 19.50 -8.54
CA ALA A 181 18.47 18.84 -9.47
C ALA A 181 17.72 18.02 -10.53
N LEU A 182 16.70 17.24 -10.11
CA LEU A 182 15.89 16.42 -11.02
C LEU A 182 15.20 17.28 -12.09
N LYS A 183 14.71 18.47 -11.71
CA LYS A 183 14.10 19.42 -12.66
C LYS A 183 15.08 19.91 -13.73
N GLN A 184 16.38 19.86 -13.46
CA GLN A 184 17.46 20.19 -14.40
C GLN A 184 17.95 18.97 -15.20
N GLY A 185 17.29 17.80 -15.04
CA GLY A 185 17.67 16.56 -15.70
C GLY A 185 18.80 15.78 -15.00
N ASN A 186 19.17 16.16 -13.77
CA ASN A 186 20.29 15.57 -13.04
C ASN A 186 19.83 14.91 -11.73
N GLY A 187 20.50 13.83 -11.32
CA GLY A 187 20.32 13.23 -10.00
C GLY A 187 19.23 12.15 -9.91
N LYS A 188 19.03 11.63 -8.70
CA LYS A 188 18.10 10.53 -8.42
C LYS A 188 16.67 11.04 -8.24
N VAL A 189 15.67 10.21 -8.54
CA VAL A 189 14.26 10.53 -8.31
C VAL A 189 13.93 10.36 -6.82
N PRO A 190 13.58 11.43 -6.08
CA PRO A 190 13.32 11.32 -4.63
C PRO A 190 11.98 10.65 -4.31
N ASP A 191 10.99 10.76 -5.21
CA ASP A 191 9.71 10.08 -5.09
C ASP A 191 9.84 8.66 -5.65
N LYS A 192 9.92 7.66 -4.76
CA LYS A 192 10.02 6.24 -5.16
C LYS A 192 8.89 5.79 -6.06
N TRP A 193 7.70 6.39 -5.98
CA TRP A 193 6.60 6.04 -6.89
C TRP A 193 6.90 6.44 -8.34
N ALA A 194 7.71 7.48 -8.55
CA ALA A 194 8.10 7.99 -9.86
C ALA A 194 9.48 7.47 -10.33
N ASP A 195 10.20 6.72 -9.50
CA ASP A 195 11.51 6.18 -9.82
C ASP A 195 11.41 4.99 -10.80
N ALA A 196 12.15 5.03 -11.90
CA ALA A 196 12.02 4.05 -12.97
C ALA A 196 12.47 2.64 -12.57
N ASP A 197 13.50 2.51 -11.73
CA ASP A 197 13.98 1.22 -11.25
C ASP A 197 12.99 0.61 -10.26
N VAL A 198 12.42 1.44 -9.38
CA VAL A 198 11.33 1.03 -8.49
C VAL A 198 10.10 0.60 -9.29
N GLN A 199 9.69 1.38 -10.29
CA GLN A 199 8.56 1.03 -11.15
C GLN A 199 8.79 -0.29 -11.89
N LYS A 200 10.01 -0.52 -12.42
CA LYS A 200 10.36 -1.77 -13.08
C LYS A 200 10.30 -2.96 -12.11
N LEU A 201 10.80 -2.80 -10.88
CA LEU A 201 10.75 -3.83 -9.84
C LEU A 201 9.31 -4.15 -9.41
N ILE A 202 8.46 -3.13 -9.31
CA ILE A 202 7.06 -3.30 -8.90
C ILE A 202 6.25 -3.92 -10.04
N TYR A 203 6.22 -3.27 -11.21
CA TYR A 203 5.34 -3.64 -12.32
C TYR A 203 5.85 -4.77 -13.20
N GLY A 204 7.16 -5.07 -13.14
CA GLY A 204 7.77 -6.14 -13.93
C GLY A 204 7.68 -7.53 -13.30
N PHE A 205 7.06 -7.66 -12.13
CA PHE A 205 6.97 -8.95 -11.43
C PHE A 205 5.82 -9.80 -11.96
N ASP A 206 6.15 -10.99 -12.46
CA ASP A 206 5.18 -11.98 -12.89
C ASP A 206 4.98 -13.01 -11.76
N THR A 207 3.99 -12.74 -10.91
CA THR A 207 3.69 -13.61 -9.76
C THR A 207 3.23 -15.01 -10.19
N THR A 208 2.59 -15.15 -11.35
CA THR A 208 2.09 -16.42 -11.84
C THR A 208 3.26 -17.29 -12.26
N LYS A 209 4.16 -16.73 -13.07
CA LYS A 209 5.40 -17.39 -13.48
C LYS A 209 6.24 -17.79 -12.28
N GLU A 210 6.50 -16.86 -11.36
CA GLU A 210 7.28 -17.11 -10.14
C GLU A 210 6.69 -18.26 -9.33
N THR A 211 5.36 -18.29 -9.20
CA THR A 211 4.66 -19.37 -8.49
C THR A 211 4.84 -20.71 -9.20
N LEU A 212 4.62 -20.77 -10.52
CA LEU A 212 4.69 -22.01 -11.29
C LEU A 212 6.10 -22.59 -11.38
N GLU A 213 7.12 -21.74 -11.51
CA GLU A 213 8.53 -22.16 -11.61
C GLU A 213 9.05 -22.70 -10.27
N ASN A 214 8.58 -22.15 -9.15
CA ASN A 214 9.02 -22.57 -7.81
C ASN A 214 8.08 -23.59 -7.14
N PHE A 215 6.93 -23.90 -7.75
CA PHE A 215 5.88 -24.71 -7.13
C PHE A 215 6.42 -26.05 -6.62
N ASP A 216 7.03 -26.86 -7.49
CA ASP A 216 7.42 -28.23 -7.14
C ASP A 216 8.52 -28.24 -6.06
N ASN A 217 9.46 -27.28 -6.11
CA ASN A 217 10.51 -27.15 -5.11
C ASN A 217 9.93 -26.81 -3.73
N ILE A 218 9.06 -25.80 -3.65
CA ILE A 218 8.45 -25.39 -2.38
C ILE A 218 7.48 -26.47 -1.89
N PHE A 219 6.58 -26.94 -2.75
CA PHE A 219 5.55 -27.91 -2.39
C PHE A 219 6.15 -29.21 -1.83
N ASN A 220 7.18 -29.76 -2.48
CA ASN A 220 7.82 -30.99 -2.02
C ASN A 220 8.68 -30.77 -0.77
N GLY A 221 9.25 -29.58 -0.59
CA GLY A 221 10.02 -29.21 0.60
C GLY A 221 9.18 -28.90 1.85
N LEU A 222 7.87 -28.73 1.71
CA LEU A 222 6.98 -28.51 2.84
C LEU A 222 6.65 -29.83 3.55
N GLU A 223 6.89 -29.89 4.86
CA GLU A 223 6.39 -30.96 5.71
C GLU A 223 4.85 -30.91 5.80
N GLU A 224 4.23 -32.09 5.86
CA GLU A 224 2.80 -32.21 6.15
C GLU A 224 2.51 -31.68 7.56
N GLN A 225 1.64 -30.68 7.66
CA GLN A 225 1.07 -30.35 8.96
C GLN A 225 0.04 -31.43 9.31
N VAL A 226 0.28 -32.18 10.38
CA VAL A 226 -0.73 -33.03 10.99
C VAL A 226 -1.86 -32.10 11.46
N ILE A 227 -2.97 -32.08 10.73
CA ILE A 227 -4.17 -31.33 11.10
C ILE A 227 -4.83 -32.05 12.27
N ASN A 228 -4.23 -31.94 13.47
CA ASN A 228 -4.87 -32.41 14.68
C ASN A 228 -6.06 -31.48 14.96
N GLY A 229 -7.27 -32.05 14.92
CA GLY A 229 -8.49 -31.36 15.27
C GLY A 229 -8.46 -30.94 16.74
N VAL A 230 -8.13 -29.67 17.00
CA VAL A 230 -8.36 -29.06 18.30
C VAL A 230 -9.50 -28.06 18.14
N ASN A 231 -10.64 -28.41 18.76
CA ASN A 231 -11.74 -27.52 19.07
C ASN A 231 -11.31 -26.53 20.18
N GLY A 232 -11.79 -25.28 20.11
CA GLY A 232 -11.59 -24.24 21.12
C GLY A 232 -10.46 -23.26 20.75
N HIS A 233 -10.66 -21.94 20.71
CA HIS A 233 -11.53 -21.07 21.49
C HIS A 233 -12.23 -20.01 20.63
#